data_AF-X0VD36-F1
#
_entry.id   AF-X0VD36-F1
#
_cell.length_a   1.000
_cell.length_b   1.000
_cell.length_c   1.000
_cell.angle_alpha   90.00
_cell.angle_beta   90.00
_cell.angle_gamma   90.00
#
_symmetry.space_group_name_H-M   'P 1'
#
loop_
_entity.id
_entity.type
_entity.pdbx_description
1 polymer ?
#
loop_
_entity_poly.entity_id
_entity_poly.type
_entity_poly.pdbx_seq_one_letter_code
_entity_poly.pdbx_strand_id
1 'polypeptide(L)'
;MTLRNPIDRAWSAFCRKSKGNPKKLINKNHNMIKRGIYVNNVKSWIEAFSFKQILIIKSEDYFNDMQNILNECFAFLGIEKMDYDFFEMPRKINEHKIPDKVRNWLWNFYAPHNIRLEKLLNRKFNWK
;
A
#
# COMPACT_ATOMS: atom_id res chain seq x y z
N MET A 1 -3.49 -4.05 9.16
CA MET A 1 -3.33 -2.87 8.28
C MET A 1 -2.98 -3.31 6.86
N THR A 2 -3.42 -2.56 5.85
CA THR A 2 -3.13 -2.85 4.44
C THR A 2 -2.12 -1.84 3.88
N LEU A 3 -1.12 -2.34 3.13
CA LEU A 3 -0.11 -1.54 2.45
C LEU A 3 -0.23 -1.76 0.94
N ARG A 4 -0.22 -0.69 0.16
CA ARG A 4 -0.28 -0.71 -1.30
C ARG A 4 1.02 -0.17 -1.86
N ASN A 5 1.35 -0.47 -3.12
CA ASN A 5 2.41 0.21 -3.85
C ASN A 5 2.29 1.73 -3.65
N PRO A 6 3.29 2.38 -3.02
CA PRO A 6 3.19 3.78 -2.64
C PRO A 6 3.11 4.71 -3.86
N ILE A 7 3.63 4.29 -5.02
CA ILE A 7 3.52 5.01 -6.30
C ILE A 7 2.05 5.05 -6.73
N ASP A 8 1.41 3.88 -6.86
CA ASP A 8 0.02 3.77 -7.30
C ASP A 8 -0.94 4.40 -6.29
N ARG A 9 -0.64 4.28 -4.99
CA ARG A 9 -1.43 4.94 -3.94
C ARG A 9 -1.31 6.46 -4.02
N ALA A 10 -0.11 7.01 -4.17
CA ALA A 10 0.10 8.46 -4.27
C ALA A 10 -0.60 9.03 -5.51
N TRP A 11 -0.44 8.38 -6.65
CA TRP A 11 -1.12 8.76 -7.88
C TRP A 11 -2.63 8.66 -7.77
N SER A 12 -3.14 7.55 -7.22
CA SER A 12 -4.57 7.37 -7.00
C SER A 12 -5.17 8.40 -6.07
N ALA A 13 -4.43 8.83 -5.05
CA ALA A 13 -4.88 9.91 -4.16
C ALA A 13 -4.84 11.27 -4.88
N PHE A 14 -3.87 11.48 -5.78
CA PHE A 14 -3.74 12.70 -6.57
C PHE A 14 -4.91 12.85 -7.54
N CYS A 15 -5.18 11.87 -8.38
CA CYS A 15 -6.28 11.91 -9.35
C CYS A 15 -7.65 12.11 -8.70
N ARG A 16 -7.87 11.56 -7.49
CA ARG A 16 -9.13 11.74 -6.75
C ARG A 16 -9.32 13.16 -6.22
N LYS A 17 -8.25 13.87 -5.86
CA LYS A 17 -8.33 15.21 -5.25
C LYS A 17 -7.99 16.35 -6.20
N SER A 18 -7.29 16.06 -7.30
CA SER A 18 -6.80 17.05 -8.24
C SER A 18 -6.90 16.52 -9.66
N LYS A 19 -7.57 17.26 -10.54
CA LYS A 19 -7.50 17.09 -12.00
C LYS A 19 -6.38 17.94 -12.61
N GLY A 20 -5.37 18.31 -11.82
CA GLY A 20 -4.33 19.26 -12.19
C GLY A 20 -3.07 18.62 -12.78
N ASN A 21 -2.12 19.46 -13.19
CA ASN A 21 -0.83 19.07 -13.76
C ASN A 21 -0.11 18.01 -12.88
N PRO A 22 0.18 16.80 -13.39
CA PRO A 22 0.86 15.72 -12.67
C PRO A 22 2.19 16.12 -12.02
N LYS A 23 2.88 17.13 -12.57
CA LYS A 23 4.13 17.65 -11.99
C LYS A 23 3.95 18.21 -10.58
N LYS A 24 2.73 18.63 -10.19
CA LYS A 24 2.43 19.10 -8.83
C LYS A 24 2.61 18.00 -7.77
N LEU A 25 2.54 16.74 -8.17
CA LEU A 25 2.78 15.60 -7.27
C LEU A 25 4.27 15.43 -6.93
N ILE A 26 5.17 15.96 -7.77
CA ILE A 26 6.63 15.94 -7.55
C ILE A 26 6.99 16.98 -6.47
N ASN A 27 6.66 16.66 -5.22
CA ASN A 27 6.98 17.48 -4.07
C ASN A 27 7.03 16.59 -2.82
N LYS A 28 8.21 16.52 -2.18
CA LYS A 28 8.45 15.70 -0.97
C LYS A 28 7.54 16.10 0.20
N ASN A 29 7.12 17.36 0.24
CA ASN A 29 6.24 17.90 1.28
C ASN A 29 4.75 17.67 1.01
N HIS A 30 4.41 17.14 -0.17
CA HIS A 30 3.02 16.88 -0.52
C HIS A 30 2.41 15.80 0.39
N ASN A 31 1.25 16.06 0.99
CA ASN A 31 0.61 15.14 1.93
C ASN A 31 0.37 13.74 1.36
N MET A 32 0.05 13.65 0.06
CA MET A 32 -0.11 12.35 -0.60
C MET A 32 1.21 11.58 -0.69
N ILE A 33 2.34 12.26 -0.80
CA ILE A 33 3.67 11.64 -0.86
C ILE A 33 4.05 11.10 0.52
N LYS A 34 3.93 11.94 1.56
CA LYS A 34 4.22 11.57 2.95
C LYS A 34 3.46 10.34 3.42
N ARG A 35 2.18 10.20 3.04
CA ARG A 35 1.34 9.02 3.36
C ARG A 35 1.84 7.69 2.77
N GLY A 36 2.76 7.71 1.80
CA GLY A 36 3.36 6.52 1.22
C GLY A 36 4.61 6.06 1.95
N ILE A 37 5.06 6.82 2.95
CA ILE A 37 6.19 6.44 3.80
C ILE A 37 5.64 5.56 4.93
N TYR A 38 5.49 4.27 4.67
CA TYR A 38 4.87 3.35 5.63
C TYR A 38 5.75 3.07 6.84
N VAL A 39 7.07 2.99 6.65
CA VAL A 39 8.03 2.54 7.67
C VAL A 39 7.90 3.27 9.00
N ASN A 40 7.68 4.59 8.98
CA ASN A 40 7.59 5.37 10.21
C ASN A 40 6.35 4.97 11.03
N ASN A 41 5.19 4.92 10.39
CA ASN A 41 3.94 4.56 11.06
C ASN A 41 3.98 3.10 11.51
N VAL A 42 4.41 2.19 10.64
CA VAL A 42 4.52 0.77 10.94
C VAL A 42 5.42 0.52 12.15
N LYS A 43 6.57 1.21 12.21
CA LYS A 43 7.47 1.15 13.36
C LYS A 43 6.77 1.59 14.65
N SER A 44 6.12 2.76 14.65
CA SER A 44 5.40 3.26 15.83
C SER A 44 4.29 2.31 16.30
N TRP A 45 3.57 1.67 15.38
CA TRP A 45 2.56 0.67 15.74
C TRP A 45 3.19 -0.57 16.37
N ILE A 46 4.27 -1.11 15.80
CA ILE A 46 4.96 -2.29 16.34
C ILE A 46 5.53 -2.01 17.74
N GLU A 47 6.10 -0.81 17.95
CA GLU A 47 6.61 -0.38 19.25
C GLU A 47 5.51 -0.31 20.32
N ALA A 48 4.29 0.08 19.93
CA ALA A 48 3.18 0.24 20.86
C ALA A 48 2.38 -1.05 21.13
N PHE A 49 2.21 -1.94 20.14
CA PHE A 49 1.29 -3.09 20.22
C PHE A 49 1.95 -4.45 19.99
N SER A 50 3.29 -4.53 19.88
CA SER A 50 4.01 -5.75 19.49
C SER A 50 3.66 -6.24 18.08
N PHE A 51 4.60 -6.95 17.47
CA PHE A 51 4.44 -7.48 16.11
C PHE A 51 3.28 -8.50 16.02
N LYS A 52 3.05 -9.30 17.07
CA LYS A 52 2.03 -10.36 17.09
C LYS A 52 0.60 -9.83 17.02
N GLN A 53 0.36 -8.57 17.40
CA GLN A 53 -0.98 -7.96 17.38
C GLN A 53 -1.23 -7.13 16.11
N ILE A 54 -0.36 -7.26 15.11
CA ILE A 54 -0.45 -6.47 13.87
C ILE A 54 -0.33 -7.39 12.66
N LEU A 55 -1.45 -7.58 11.97
CA LEU A 55 -1.45 -8.18 10.63
C LEU A 55 -1.12 -7.12 9.57
N ILE A 56 -0.13 -7.38 8.72
CA ILE A 56 0.21 -6.51 7.58
C ILE A 56 -0.09 -7.23 6.27
N ILE A 57 -1.02 -6.68 5.51
CA ILE A 57 -1.47 -7.24 4.23
C ILE A 57 -0.98 -6.35 3.10
N LYS A 58 -0.42 -6.95 2.05
CA LYS A 58 -0.13 -6.25 0.81
C LYS A 58 -1.42 -6.21 -0.03
N SER A 59 -1.90 -5.01 -0.33
CA SER A 59 -3.18 -4.81 -1.02
C SER A 59 -3.24 -5.49 -2.38
N GLU A 60 -2.11 -5.55 -3.11
CA GLU A 60 -2.07 -6.26 -4.39
C GLU A 60 -2.35 -7.76 -4.23
N ASP A 61 -1.96 -8.37 -3.11
CA ASP A 61 -2.16 -9.81 -2.88
C ASP A 61 -3.64 -10.10 -2.58
N TYR A 62 -4.34 -9.24 -1.83
CA TYR A 62 -5.81 -9.32 -1.62
C TYR A 62 -6.58 -9.34 -2.93
N PHE A 63 -6.08 -8.56 -3.88
CA PHE A 63 -6.69 -8.43 -5.19
C PHE A 63 -6.37 -9.60 -6.12
N ASN A 64 -5.31 -10.36 -5.86
CA ASN A 64 -4.94 -11.51 -6.67
C ASN A 64 -5.54 -12.80 -6.09
N ASP A 65 -5.60 -12.91 -4.77
CA ASP A 65 -6.13 -14.06 -4.05
C ASP A 65 -6.86 -13.59 -2.78
N MET A 66 -8.14 -13.26 -2.97
CA MET A 66 -8.96 -12.68 -1.92
C MET A 66 -9.25 -13.68 -0.79
N GLN A 67 -9.57 -14.93 -1.13
CA GLN A 67 -9.88 -15.96 -0.15
C GLN A 67 -8.68 -16.25 0.74
N ASN A 68 -7.47 -16.33 0.18
CA ASN A 68 -6.28 -16.56 0.99
C ASN A 68 -6.02 -15.41 1.98
N ILE A 69 -6.17 -14.16 1.55
CA ILE A 69 -6.02 -13.02 2.47
C ILE A 69 -7.11 -12.99 3.54
N LEU A 70 -8.35 -13.40 3.24
CA LEU A 70 -9.39 -13.55 4.27
C LEU A 70 -9.04 -14.67 5.25
N ASN A 71 -8.53 -15.80 4.77
CA ASN A 71 -8.06 -16.89 5.62
C ASN A 71 -6.94 -16.43 6.57
N GLU A 72 -6.01 -15.60 6.11
CA GLU A 72 -5.02 -14.95 6.97
C GLU A 72 -5.66 -14.04 8.02
N CYS A 73 -6.69 -13.26 7.64
CA CYS A 73 -7.46 -12.44 8.59
C CYS A 73 -8.16 -13.30 9.65
N PHE A 74 -8.81 -14.39 9.26
CA PHE A 74 -9.52 -15.28 10.18
C PHE A 74 -8.56 -15.93 11.17
N ALA A 75 -7.44 -16.45 10.68
CA ALA A 75 -6.39 -17.03 11.54
C ALA A 75 -5.82 -15.98 12.51
N PHE A 76 -5.60 -14.75 12.06
CA PHE A 76 -5.10 -13.67 12.90
C PHE A 76 -6.11 -13.25 13.99
N LEU A 77 -7.40 -13.23 13.66
CA LEU A 77 -8.48 -12.90 14.60
C LEU A 77 -8.88 -14.07 15.51
N GLY A 78 -8.44 -15.29 15.21
CA GLY A 78 -8.79 -16.50 15.95
C GLY A 78 -10.24 -16.95 15.72
N ILE A 79 -10.80 -16.68 14.53
CA ILE A 79 -12.17 -17.06 14.15
C ILE A 79 -12.17 -18.16 13.08
N GLU A 80 -13.30 -18.85 12.98
CA GLU A 80 -13.49 -19.92 12.00
C GLU A 80 -13.40 -19.39 10.56
N LYS A 81 -12.83 -20.20 9.67
CA LYS A 81 -12.74 -19.86 8.25
C LYS A 81 -14.13 -19.94 7.63
N MET A 82 -14.41 -18.96 6.79
CA MET A 82 -15.62 -18.94 5.96
C MET A 82 -15.20 -18.79 4.51
N ASP A 83 -15.78 -19.61 3.64
CA ASP A 83 -15.62 -19.47 2.20
C ASP A 83 -16.67 -18.49 1.68
N TYR A 84 -16.21 -17.53 0.89
CA TYR A 84 -17.07 -16.53 0.27
C TYR A 84 -17.11 -16.74 -1.22
N ASP A 85 -18.32 -16.73 -1.79
CA ASP A 85 -18.49 -16.60 -3.22
C ASP A 85 -18.33 -15.13 -3.59
N PHE A 86 -17.15 -14.77 -4.10
CA PHE A 86 -16.84 -13.39 -4.42
C PHE A 86 -17.47 -13.02 -5.76
N PHE A 87 -18.55 -12.24 -5.72
CA PHE A 87 -19.01 -11.54 -6.91
C PHE A 87 -17.93 -10.57 -7.39
N GLU A 88 -17.69 -10.51 -8.71
CA GLU A 88 -16.75 -9.56 -9.31
C GLU A 88 -17.15 -8.13 -8.93
N MET A 89 -16.43 -7.53 -7.97
CA MET A 89 -16.58 -6.12 -7.70
C MET A 89 -15.79 -5.32 -8.74
N PRO A 90 -16.44 -4.46 -9.55
CA PRO A 90 -15.74 -3.66 -10.53
C PRO A 90 -14.72 -2.75 -9.84
N ARG A 91 -13.44 -2.92 -10.18
CA ARG A 91 -12.39 -2.05 -9.64
C ARG A 91 -12.51 -0.67 -10.26
N LYS A 92 -12.57 0.35 -9.41
CA LYS A 92 -12.22 1.72 -9.81
C LYS A 92 -10.71 1.83 -9.99
N ILE A 93 -10.23 1.40 -11.15
CA ILE A 93 -8.87 1.64 -11.62
C ILE A 93 -8.76 3.12 -11.98
N ASN A 94 -7.66 3.78 -11.63
CA ASN A 94 -7.42 5.10 -12.23
C ASN A 94 -7.06 4.87 -13.69
N GLU A 95 -7.93 5.33 -14.58
CA GLU A 95 -7.72 5.31 -16.03
C GLU A 95 -6.54 6.20 -16.45
N HIS A 96 -6.13 7.13 -15.59
CA HIS A 96 -5.03 8.05 -15.88
C HIS A 96 -3.68 7.36 -15.70
N LYS A 97 -2.94 7.21 -16.80
CA LYS A 97 -1.56 6.71 -16.79
C LYS A 97 -0.65 7.69 -16.04
N ILE A 98 0.25 7.15 -15.21
CA ILE A 98 1.28 7.95 -14.54
C ILE A 98 2.31 8.39 -15.58
N PRO A 99 2.60 9.69 -15.74
CA PRO A 99 3.70 10.14 -16.61
C PRO A 99 5.05 9.61 -16.14
N ASP A 100 5.92 9.17 -17.04
CA ASP A 100 7.19 8.51 -16.70
C ASP A 100 8.08 9.36 -15.80
N LYS A 101 8.14 10.67 -16.04
CA LYS A 101 8.88 11.62 -15.19
C LYS A 101 8.38 11.59 -13.73
N VAL A 102 7.06 11.51 -13.53
CA VAL A 102 6.47 11.44 -12.19
C VAL A 102 6.74 10.06 -11.59
N ARG A 103 6.55 8.99 -12.37
CA ARG A 103 6.80 7.62 -11.91
C ARG A 103 8.25 7.43 -11.45
N ASN A 104 9.22 7.83 -12.26
CA ASN A 104 10.65 7.72 -11.94
C ASN A 104 11.02 8.53 -10.70
N TRP A 105 10.45 9.73 -10.54
CA TRP A 105 10.66 10.52 -9.34
C TRP A 105 10.09 9.82 -8.09
N LEU A 106 8.87 9.29 -8.17
CA LEU A 106 8.23 8.56 -7.07
C LEU A 106 9.00 7.29 -6.72
N TRP A 107 9.48 6.55 -7.71
CA TRP A 107 10.31 5.36 -7.52
C TRP A 107 11.59 5.69 -6.75
N ASN A 108 12.35 6.69 -7.21
CA ASN A 108 13.56 7.15 -6.54
C ASN A 108 13.26 7.66 -5.12
N PHE A 109 12.14 8.37 -4.95
CA PHE A 109 11.74 8.90 -3.65
C PHE A 109 11.40 7.78 -2.66
N TYR A 110 10.60 6.78 -3.05
CA TYR A 110 10.13 5.74 -2.15
C TYR A 110 11.14 4.60 -1.92
N ALA A 111 12.06 4.35 -2.84
CA ALA A 111 13.05 3.27 -2.73
C ALA A 111 13.73 3.15 -1.35
N PRO A 112 14.36 4.20 -0.78
CA PRO A 112 14.99 4.10 0.54
C PRO A 112 14.00 3.89 1.70
N HIS A 113 12.73 4.30 1.54
CA HIS A 113 11.70 4.05 2.55
C HIS A 113 11.21 2.59 2.49
N ASN A 114 11.01 2.06 1.28
CA ASN A 114 10.61 0.68 1.05
C ASN A 114 11.67 -0.29 1.54
N ILE A 115 12.96 -0.03 1.26
CA ILE A 115 14.06 -0.87 1.78
C ILE A 115 14.05 -0.94 3.31
N ARG A 116 13.82 0.20 3.99
CA ARG A 116 13.73 0.21 5.46
C ARG A 116 12.50 -0.51 5.98
N LEU A 117 11.36 -0.38 5.30
CA LEU A 117 10.13 -1.12 5.62
C LEU A 117 10.36 -2.64 5.48
N GLU A 118 10.95 -3.07 4.37
CA GLU A 118 11.22 -4.49 4.11
C GLU A 118 12.16 -5.09 5.16
N LYS A 119 13.19 -4.33 5.56
CA LYS A 119 14.08 -4.73 6.67
C LYS A 119 13.34 -4.81 8.00
N LEU A 120 12.51 -3.82 8.32
CA LEU A 120 11.72 -3.79 9.56
C LEU A 120 10.77 -4.98 9.66
N LEU A 121 10.16 -5.37 8.55
CA LEU A 121 9.16 -6.44 8.49
C LEU A 121 9.73 -7.81 8.13
N ASN A 122 11.03 -7.89 7.83
CA ASN A 122 11.68 -9.05 7.24
C ASN A 122 10.87 -9.67 6.08
N ARG A 123 10.28 -8.82 5.23
CA ARG A 123 9.35 -9.20 4.15
C ARG A 123 9.61 -8.35 2.92
N LYS A 124 9.66 -8.98 1.74
CA LYS A 124 9.74 -8.29 0.45
C LYS A 124 8.35 -7.94 -0.07
N PHE A 125 8.19 -6.72 -0.60
CA PHE A 125 6.94 -6.26 -1.21
C PHE A 125 7.01 -6.25 -2.74
N ASN A 126 8.21 -6.18 -3.31
CA ASN A 126 8.44 -6.18 -4.77
C ASN A 126 7.66 -5.09 -5.53
N TRP A 127 7.41 -3.94 -4.88
CA TRP A 127 6.77 -2.80 -5.53
C TRP A 127 7.70 -2.19 -6.59
N LYS A 128 7.15 -1.92 -7.77
CA LYS A 128 7.82 -1.31 -8.93
C LYS A 128 7.07 -0.07 -9.40
#